data_AF-A0A7I8KC10-F1
#
_entry.id   AF-A0A7I8KC10-F1
#
_cell.length_a   1.000
_cell.length_b   1.000
_cell.length_c   1.000
_cell.angle_alpha   90.00
_cell.angle_beta   90.00
_cell.angle_gamma   90.00
#
_symmetry.space_group_name_H-M   'P 1'
#
loop_
_entity.id
_entity.type
_entity.pdbx_description
1 polymer ?
#
loop_
_entity_poly.entity_id
_entity_poly.type
_entity_poly.pdbx_seq_one_letter_code
_entity_poly.pdbx_strand_id
1 'polypeptide(L)' 'MAETSTTPEAKSSWPELVGKEGKTAAAIIEKENPLVHAIVVKVGTAVTDDLRTDRVRVWVDDCGIVAETPKIG' A
#
# COMPACT_ATOMS: atom_id res chain seq x y z
N MET A 1 -0.50 15.21 33.72
CA MET A 1 0.54 14.49 32.96
C MET A 1 -0.03 14.31 31.57
N ALA A 2 0.59 14.90 30.55
CA ALA A 2 0.02 14.99 29.20
C ALA A 2 -0.13 13.60 28.56
N GLU A 3 -1.30 13.37 28.01
CA GLU A 3 -1.63 12.25 27.14
C GLU A 3 -1.00 12.47 25.76
N THR A 4 -0.09 11.59 25.35
CA THR A 4 0.15 11.26 23.93
C THR A 4 0.65 9.83 23.85
N SER A 5 -0.26 8.86 23.92
CA SER A 5 0.01 7.51 23.40
C SER A 5 0.04 7.59 21.87
N THR A 6 1.11 8.14 21.30
CA THR A 6 1.37 8.00 19.86
C THR A 6 2.13 6.68 19.67
N THR A 7 1.40 5.57 19.74
CA THR A 7 1.78 4.44 18.89
C THR A 7 1.71 5.01 17.47
N PRO A 8 2.75 4.93 16.63
CA PRO A 8 2.63 5.39 15.26
C PRO A 8 1.45 4.63 14.65
N GLU A 9 0.34 5.33 14.40
CA GLU A 9 -0.79 4.77 13.68
C GLU A 9 -0.22 4.25 12.37
N ALA A 10 -0.09 2.93 12.27
CA ALA A 10 0.51 2.29 11.13
C ALA A 10 -0.28 2.73 9.90
N LYS A 11 0.37 3.50 9.01
CA LYS A 11 -0.28 4.11 7.86
C LYS A 11 -0.98 3.01 7.07
N SER A 12 -2.25 3.23 6.73
CA SER A 12 -3.12 2.22 6.13
C SER A 12 -3.51 2.52 4.69
N SER A 13 -3.14 3.70 4.19
CA SER A 13 -3.40 4.16 2.82
C SER A 13 -2.32 5.13 2.34
N TRP A 14 -2.02 5.08 1.05
CA TRP A 14 -0.94 5.87 0.42
C TRP A 14 -1.39 6.61 -0.84
N PRO A 15 -2.29 7.62 -0.72
CA PRO A 15 -2.76 8.38 -1.87
C PRO A 15 -1.64 9.11 -2.63
N GLU A 16 -0.54 9.46 -1.97
CA GLU A 16 0.61 10.15 -2.56
C GLU A 16 1.49 9.27 -3.47
N LEU A 17 1.23 7.95 -3.50
CA LEU A 17 1.95 7.01 -4.36
C LEU A 17 1.27 6.82 -5.71
N VAL A 18 0.04 7.31 -5.88
CA VAL A 18 -0.66 7.33 -7.17
C VAL A 18 0.18 8.14 -8.17
N GLY A 19 0.39 7.59 -9.36
CA GLY A 19 1.25 8.19 -10.38
C GLY A 19 2.75 7.90 -10.23
N LYS A 20 3.18 7.16 -9.20
CA LYS A 20 4.57 6.67 -9.07
C LYS A 20 4.74 5.28 -9.67
N GLU A 21 5.97 4.85 -9.86
CA GLU A 21 6.27 3.47 -10.24
C GLU A 21 5.86 2.49 -9.13
N GLY A 22 5.16 1.41 -9.48
CA GLY A 22 4.64 0.45 -8.51
C GLY A 22 5.70 -0.21 -7.64
N LYS A 23 6.89 -0.49 -8.18
CA LYS A 23 8.01 -1.02 -7.39
C LYS A 23 8.49 -0.03 -6.33
N THR A 24 8.61 1.23 -6.72
CA THR A 24 8.97 2.32 -5.82
C THR A 24 7.89 2.52 -4.75
N ALA A 25 6.61 2.46 -5.15
CA ALA A 25 5.49 2.56 -4.23
C ALA A 25 5.50 1.42 -3.21
N ALA A 26 5.71 0.17 -3.65
CA ALA A 26 5.79 -0.99 -2.76
C ALA A 26 6.91 -0.84 -1.72
N ALA A 27 8.10 -0.41 -2.15
CA ALA A 27 9.23 -0.16 -1.23
C ALA A 27 8.94 0.96 -0.22
N ILE A 28 8.21 2.01 -0.61
CA ILE A 28 7.81 3.08 0.32
C ILE A 28 6.81 2.56 1.35
N ILE A 29 5.82 1.76 0.93
CA ILE A 29 4.80 1.20 1.80
C ILE A 29 5.42 0.33 2.89
N GLU A 30 6.28 -0.63 2.52
CA GLU A 30 6.95 -1.51 3.49
C GLU A 30 7.90 -0.75 4.42
N LYS A 31 8.49 0.34 3.93
CA LYS A 31 9.33 1.22 4.75
C LYS A 31 8.52 2.05 5.75
N GLU A 32 7.36 2.57 5.34
CA GLU A 32 6.49 3.35 6.23
C GLU A 32 5.70 2.47 7.20
N ASN A 33 5.35 1.25 6.78
CA ASN A 33 4.63 0.29 7.58
C ASN A 33 5.22 -1.13 7.39
N PRO A 34 6.18 -1.54 8.24
CA PRO A 34 6.83 -2.85 8.13
C PRO A 34 5.93 -4.02 8.55
N LEU A 35 4.71 -3.73 9.05
CA LEU A 35 3.72 -4.76 9.40
C LEU A 35 2.90 -5.22 8.20
N VAL A 36 3.02 -4.54 7.06
CA VAL A 36 2.30 -4.88 5.83
C VAL A 36 3.27 -5.27 4.73
N HIS A 37 2.79 -6.14 3.85
CA HIS A 37 3.53 -6.55 2.65
C HIS A 37 2.90 -5.92 1.42
N ALA A 38 3.72 -5.23 0.62
CA ALA A 38 3.25 -4.53 -0.57
C ALA A 38 3.39 -5.42 -1.81
N ILE A 39 2.27 -5.70 -2.46
CA ILE A 39 2.23 -6.57 -3.65
C ILE A 39 1.82 -5.73 -4.85
N VAL A 40 2.70 -5.67 -5.85
CA VAL A 40 2.42 -5.00 -7.12
C VAL A 40 1.56 -5.90 -7.99
N VAL A 41 0.38 -5.41 -8.35
CA VAL A 41 -0.62 -6.13 -9.15
C VAL A 41 -1.02 -5.27 -10.33
N LYS A 42 -1.08 -5.85 -11.52
CA LYS A 42 -1.57 -5.13 -12.69
C LYS A 42 -3.09 -4.99 -12.62
N VAL A 43 -3.61 -3.80 -12.90
CA VAL A 43 -5.06 -3.54 -13.00
C VAL A 43 -5.70 -4.56 -13.94
N GLY A 44 -6.83 -5.13 -13.51
CA GLY A 44 -7.54 -6.19 -14.24
C GLY A 44 -7.04 -7.61 -14.00
N THR A 45 -5.97 -7.80 -13.22
CA THR A 45 -5.55 -9.14 -12.77
C THR A 45 -6.56 -9.66 -11.74
N ALA A 46 -7.08 -10.86 -11.96
CA ALA A 46 -7.93 -11.54 -10.98
C ALA A 46 -7.09 -11.88 -9.73
N VAL A 47 -7.48 -11.33 -8.60
CA VAL A 47 -6.85 -11.57 -7.29
C VAL A 47 -7.89 -12.12 -6.32
N THR A 48 -7.42 -12.91 -5.35
CA THR A 48 -8.28 -13.48 -4.31
C THR A 48 -8.87 -12.39 -3.43
N ASP A 49 -10.17 -12.33 -3.19
CA ASP A 49 -10.79 -11.28 -2.34
C ASP A 49 -10.60 -11.49 -0.83
N ASP A 50 -9.48 -12.11 -0.43
CA ASP A 50 -9.17 -12.40 0.96
C ASP A 50 -8.81 -11.11 1.69
N LEU A 51 -9.58 -10.74 2.71
CA LEU A 51 -9.43 -9.47 3.43
C LEU A 51 -8.27 -9.57 4.44
N ARG A 52 -7.12 -8.99 4.08
CA ARG A 52 -5.86 -9.12 4.84
C ARG A 52 -5.39 -7.77 5.34
N THR A 53 -5.26 -7.65 6.65
CA THR A 53 -4.71 -6.45 7.30
C THR A 53 -3.19 -6.35 7.21
N ASP A 54 -2.52 -7.44 6.80
CA ASP A 54 -1.07 -7.54 6.59
C ASP A 54 -0.64 -7.32 5.13
N ARG A 55 -1.56 -6.95 4.23
CA ARG A 55 -1.28 -6.83 2.79
C ARG A 55 -1.75 -5.49 2.24
N VAL A 56 -0.94 -4.91 1.36
CA VAL A 56 -1.29 -3.75 0.55
C VAL A 56 -1.16 -4.11 -0.93
N ARG A 57 -2.23 -3.88 -1.69
CA ARG A 57 -2.21 -4.06 -3.15
C ARG A 57 -1.84 -2.75 -3.83
N VAL A 58 -0.76 -2.77 -4.58
CA VAL A 58 -0.31 -1.66 -5.42
C VAL A 58 -0.78 -1.94 -6.84
N TRP A 59 -1.91 -1.36 -7.21
CA TRP A 59 -2.49 -1.52 -8.54
C TRP A 59 -1.76 -0.65 -9.54
N VAL A 60 -1.13 -1.29 -10.53
CA VAL A 60 -0.38 -0.62 -11.60
C VAL A 60 -1.02 -0.78 -12.97
N ASP A 61 -0.87 0.23 -13.80
CA ASP A 61 -1.23 0.20 -15.22
C ASP A 61 -0.22 -0.61 -16.06
N ASP A 62 -0.43 -0.64 -17.39
CA ASP A 62 0.48 -1.27 -18.35
C ASP A 62 1.90 -0.66 -18.35
N CYS A 63 2.04 0.60 -17.92
CA CYS A 63 3.32 1.30 -17.79
C CYS A 63 4.02 1.02 -16.46
N GLY A 64 3.41 0.23 -15.56
CA GLY A 64 3.93 -0.03 -14.22
C GLY A 64 3.75 1.13 -13.25
N ILE A 65 2.86 2.07 -13.56
CA ILE A 65 2.54 3.24 -12.74
C ILE A 65 1.32 2.95 -11.89
N VAL A 66 1.36 3.35 -10.62
CA VAL A 66 0.26 3.18 -9.68
C VAL A 66 -0.97 3.95 -10.16
N ALA A 67 -2.00 3.20 -10.54
CA ALA A 67 -3.25 3.70 -11.07
C ALA A 67 -4.30 3.92 -9.96
N GLU A 68 -4.25 3.13 -8.88
CA GLU A 68 -5.15 3.27 -7.73
C GLU A 68 -4.39 3.46 -6.43
N THR A 69 -5.01 4.16 -5.48
CA THR A 69 -4.47 4.39 -4.15
C THR A 69 -4.21 3.06 -3.43
N PRO A 70 -2.95 2.72 -3.11
CA PRO A 70 -2.63 1.55 -2.32
C PRO A 70 -3.23 1.70 -0.92
N LYS A 71 -3.93 0.67 -0.47
CA LYS A 71 -4.53 0.58 0.87
C LYS A 71 -4.42 -0.84 1.39
N ILE A 72 -4.45 -0.97 2.71
CA ILE A 72 -4.49 -2.27 3.38
C ILE A 72 -5.81 -2.98 3.02
N GLY A 73 -5.73 -4.24 2.59
CA GLY A 73 -6.88 -5.01 2.11
C GLY A 73 -6.54 -6.35 1.43
#